data_AF-A0A5B9DDN2-F1
#
_entry.id   AF-A0A5B9DDN2-F1
#
_cell.length_a   1.000
_cell.length_b   1.000
_cell.length_c   1.000
_cell.angle_alpha   90.00
_cell.angle_beta   90.00
_cell.angle_gamma   90.00
#
_symmetry.space_group_name_H-M   'P 1'
#
loop_
_entity.id
_entity.type
_entity.pdbx_description
1 polymer ?
#
loop_
_entity_poly.entity_id
_entity_poly.type
_entity_poly.pdbx_seq_one_letter_code
_entity_poly.pdbx_strand_id
1 'polypeptide(L)'
;MKVKYLMYQCPNCHAFTHIAHATEPLKCKICGRSICYECVDLGMCTHCKNLLTKDEYQQLKSSQPKFSIVSCIFIGLVIFDIYCAIRAVSGLMFSNNSQILSGSIGFILGILPTIFLFYRFKKEEAKAAPIYESFKNKIKERQRI
;
A
#
# COMPACT_ATOMS: atom_id res chain seq x y z
N MET A 1 30.26 -0.34 -3.45
CA MET A 1 29.54 0.36 -2.36
C MET A 1 29.16 -0.65 -1.28
N LYS A 2 29.51 -0.44 -0.01
CA LYS A 2 29.03 -1.28 1.11
C LYS A 2 27.58 -0.89 1.42
N VAL A 3 26.63 -1.77 1.16
CA VAL A 3 25.23 -1.56 1.55
C VAL A 3 25.17 -1.58 3.08
N LYS A 4 24.79 -0.46 3.70
CA LYS A 4 24.48 -0.43 5.13
C LYS A 4 23.12 -1.11 5.31
N TYR A 5 22.98 -1.94 6.33
CA TYR A 5 21.71 -2.57 6.70
C TYR A 5 21.30 -2.06 8.07
N LEU A 6 20.02 -1.76 8.23
CA LEU A 6 19.41 -1.49 9.53
C LEU A 6 18.92 -2.82 10.09
N MET A 7 19.36 -3.15 11.29
CA MET A 7 18.97 -4.36 12.00
C MET A 7 18.03 -4.00 13.14
N TYR A 8 16.91 -4.71 13.22
CA TYR A 8 16.01 -4.59 14.36
C TYR A 8 15.45 -5.95 14.74
N GLN A 9 15.14 -6.11 16.02
CA GLN A 9 14.53 -7.32 16.54
C GLN A 9 13.01 -7.15 16.55
N CYS A 10 12.28 -8.10 15.97
CA CYS A 10 10.82 -8.09 16.03
C CYS A 10 10.37 -8.39 17.47
N PRO A 11 9.53 -7.56 18.10
CA PRO A 11 9.06 -7.80 19.48
C PRO A 11 8.11 -9.01 19.59
N ASN A 12 7.72 -9.61 18.47
CA ASN A 12 6.73 -10.67 18.44
C ASN A 12 7.33 -12.06 18.24
N CYS A 13 8.24 -12.21 17.26
CA CYS A 13 8.94 -13.47 17.01
C CYS A 13 10.41 -13.45 17.48
N HIS A 14 10.88 -12.33 18.01
CA HIS A 14 12.27 -12.13 18.43
C HIS A 14 13.34 -12.33 17.33
N ALA A 15 12.92 -12.51 16.08
CA ALA A 15 13.82 -12.64 14.94
C ALA A 15 14.47 -11.30 14.60
N PHE A 16 15.75 -11.35 14.23
CA PHE A 16 16.48 -10.21 13.68
C PHE A 16 16.12 -10.02 12.21
N THR A 17 15.56 -8.86 11.90
CA THR A 17 15.23 -8.47 10.53
C THR A 17 16.28 -7.49 10.02
N HIS A 18 16.78 -7.74 8.82
CA HIS A 18 17.73 -6.87 8.12
C HIS A 18 16.98 -6.15 7.00
N ILE A 19 16.97 -4.83 7.03
CA ILE A 19 16.44 -4.00 5.94
C ILE A 19 17.55 -3.14 5.37
N ALA A 20 17.46 -2.81 4.08
CA ALA A 20 18.37 -1.85 3.48
C ALA A 20 18.22 -0.49 4.19
N HIS A 21 19.33 0.23 4.42
CA HIS A 21 19.32 1.49 5.18
C HIS A 21 18.46 2.61 4.54
N ALA A 22 18.00 2.42 3.30
CA ALA A 22 17.13 3.34 2.57
C ALA A 22 15.63 3.01 2.72
N THR A 23 15.27 1.90 3.37
CA THR A 23 13.88 1.52 3.63
C THR A 23 13.53 1.72 5.09
N GLU A 24 12.36 2.32 5.35
CA GLU A 24 11.84 2.43 6.71
C GLU A 24 11.36 1.05 7.21
N PRO A 25 11.63 0.69 8.48
CA PRO A 25 11.10 -0.53 9.05
C PRO A 25 9.58 -0.47 9.12
N LEU A 26 8.94 -1.60 8.89
CA LEU A 26 7.49 -1.72 9.04
C LEU A 26 7.12 -1.48 10.51
N LYS A 27 6.26 -0.48 10.76
CA LYS A 27 5.81 -0.12 12.11
C LYS A 27 4.36 -0.50 12.33
N CYS A 28 4.05 -0.95 13.54
CA CYS A 28 2.67 -1.12 13.98
C CYS A 28 1.96 0.24 13.95
N LYS A 29 0.83 0.34 13.24
CA LYS A 29 0.02 1.58 13.12
C LYS A 29 -0.55 2.08 14.46
N ILE A 30 -0.56 1.22 15.48
CA ILE A 30 -1.17 1.48 16.79
C ILE A 30 -0.11 1.93 17.80
N CYS A 31 0.90 1.08 18.04
CA CYS A 31 1.94 1.32 19.06
C CYS A 31 3.27 1.85 18.50
N GLY A 32 3.43 1.93 17.17
CA GLY A 32 4.63 2.46 16.53
C GLY A 32 5.87 1.56 16.58
N ARG A 33 5.81 0.40 17.25
CA ARG A 33 6.94 -0.55 17.33
C ARG A 33 7.23 -1.16 15.95
N SER A 34 8.51 -1.32 15.65
CA SER A 34 8.99 -2.01 14.45
C SER A 34 8.67 -3.50 14.51
N ILE A 35 8.08 -4.05 13.45
CA ILE A 35 7.63 -5.43 13.34
C ILE A 35 8.12 -6.03 12.02
N CYS A 36 8.32 -7.35 11.99
CA CYS A 36 8.62 -8.03 10.72
C CYS A 36 7.34 -8.21 9.90
N TYR A 37 7.50 -8.42 8.58
CA TYR A 37 6.39 -8.67 7.65
C TYR A 37 5.61 -9.95 7.95
N GLU A 38 6.20 -10.92 8.64
CA GLU A 38 5.50 -12.16 9.02
C GLU A 38 4.60 -11.98 10.24
N CYS A 39 4.95 -11.05 11.12
CA CYS A 39 4.21 -10.79 12.36
C CYS A 39 3.23 -9.61 12.25
N VAL A 40 3.20 -8.92 11.11
CA VAL A 40 2.21 -7.88 10.87
C VAL A 40 0.90 -8.51 10.46
N ASP A 41 -0.16 -8.15 11.15
CA ASP A 41 -1.52 -8.50 10.76
C ASP A 41 -2.33 -7.22 10.76
N LEU A 42 -3.02 -6.89 9.66
CA LEU A 42 -3.73 -5.62 9.51
C LEU A 42 -2.90 -4.38 9.93
N GLY A 43 -1.61 -4.35 9.60
CA GLY A 43 -0.72 -3.25 9.99
C GLY A 43 -0.49 -3.10 11.50
N MET A 44 -0.78 -4.10 12.33
CA MET A 44 -0.56 -4.09 13.77
C MET A 44 0.27 -5.27 14.25
N CYS A 45 0.87 -5.13 15.43
CA CYS A 45 1.56 -6.21 16.12
C CYS A 45 0.55 -7.10 16.86
N THR A 46 0.93 -8.36 17.12
CA THR A 46 0.08 -9.34 17.82
C THR A 46 -0.32 -8.88 19.22
N HIS A 47 0.54 -8.12 19.92
CA HIS A 47 0.17 -7.55 21.21
C HIS A 47 -1.02 -6.58 21.11
N CYS A 48 -1.03 -5.68 20.12
CA CYS A 48 -2.17 -4.80 19.88
C CYS A 48 -3.40 -5.57 19.37
N LYS A 49 -3.19 -6.63 18.58
CA LYS A 49 -4.27 -7.52 18.14
C LYS A 49 -4.96 -8.22 19.30
N ASN A 50 -4.20 -8.70 20.29
CA ASN A 50 -4.75 -9.41 21.46
C ASN A 50 -5.57 -8.50 22.38
N LEU A 51 -5.43 -7.18 22.25
CA LEU A 51 -6.23 -6.19 22.98
C LEU A 51 -7.58 -5.92 22.31
N LEU A 52 -7.84 -6.46 21.12
CA LEU A 52 -9.13 -6.35 20.43
C LEU A 52 -10.01 -7.55 20.74
N THR A 53 -11.32 -7.33 20.84
CA THR A 53 -12.28 -8.44 20.84
C THR A 53 -12.38 -9.07 19.45
N LYS A 54 -12.92 -10.30 19.37
CA LYS A 54 -13.14 -10.98 18.08
C LYS A 54 -13.98 -10.13 17.11
N ASP A 55 -15.01 -9.46 17.62
CA ASP A 55 -15.91 -8.62 16.81
C ASP A 55 -15.22 -7.35 16.33
N GLU A 56 -14.43 -6.70 17.21
CA GLU A 56 -13.63 -5.52 16.85
C GLU A 56 -12.58 -5.87 15.77
N TYR A 57 -11.95 -7.03 15.89
CA TYR A 57 -11.02 -7.53 14.88
C TYR A 57 -11.71 -7.83 13.55
N GLN A 58 -12.91 -8.43 13.56
CA GLN A 58 -13.68 -8.68 12.35
C GLN A 58 -14.14 -7.39 11.66
N GLN A 59 -14.56 -6.37 12.44
CA GLN A 59 -14.90 -5.05 11.91
C GLN A 59 -13.70 -4.36 11.27
N LEU A 60 -12.52 -4.44 11.90
CA LEU A 60 -11.31 -3.87 11.31
C LEU A 60 -10.90 -4.63 10.03
N LYS A 61 -11.01 -5.96 10.04
CA LYS A 61 -10.73 -6.80 8.88
C LYS A 61 -11.68 -6.53 7.72
N SER A 62 -12.96 -6.29 7.99
CA SER A 62 -13.96 -5.97 6.95
C SER A 62 -13.79 -4.54 6.42
N SER A 63 -13.25 -3.63 7.23
CA SER A 63 -12.94 -2.25 6.83
C SER A 63 -11.70 -2.11 5.95
N GLN A 64 -10.84 -3.14 5.90
CA GLN A 64 -9.69 -3.10 5.00
C GLN A 64 -10.15 -3.09 3.54
N PRO A 65 -9.47 -2.33 2.67
CA PRO A 65 -9.66 -2.51 1.24
C PRO A 65 -9.26 -3.94 0.89
N LYS A 66 -10.27 -4.78 0.62
CA LYS A 66 -10.00 -6.09 0.01
C LYS A 66 -9.35 -5.81 -1.34
N PHE A 67 -8.30 -6.55 -1.67
CA PHE A 67 -7.81 -6.62 -3.05
C PHE A 67 -8.98 -7.02 -3.93
N SER A 68 -9.58 -6.01 -4.56
CA SER A 68 -10.79 -6.14 -5.35
C SER A 68 -10.37 -6.25 -6.81
N ILE A 69 -11.26 -6.80 -7.64
CA ILE A 69 -11.10 -6.81 -9.10
C ILE A 69 -10.73 -5.40 -9.61
N VAL A 70 -11.24 -4.36 -8.95
CA VAL A 70 -10.92 -2.95 -9.22
C VAL A 70 -9.42 -2.64 -9.08
N SER A 71 -8.73 -3.20 -8.08
CA SER A 71 -7.29 -3.02 -7.90
C SER A 71 -6.49 -3.70 -9.03
N CYS A 72 -6.92 -4.88 -9.48
CA CYS A 72 -6.30 -5.57 -10.62
C CYS A 72 -6.50 -4.77 -11.92
N ILE A 73 -7.70 -4.23 -12.13
CA ILE A 73 -8.00 -3.36 -13.27
C ILE A 73 -7.11 -2.10 -13.24
N PHE A 74 -6.95 -1.48 -12.07
CA PHE A 74 -6.08 -0.32 -11.91
C PHE A 74 -4.63 -0.63 -12.27
N ILE A 75 -4.07 -1.75 -11.77
CA ILE A 75 -2.71 -2.17 -12.12
C ILE A 75 -2.59 -2.40 -13.63
N GLY A 76 -3.57 -3.07 -14.24
CA GLY A 76 -3.60 -3.29 -15.69
C GLY A 76 -3.61 -1.99 -16.49
N LEU A 77 -4.38 -0.99 -16.07
CA LEU A 77 -4.43 0.33 -16.71
C LEU A 77 -3.11 1.09 -16.58
N VAL A 78 -2.47 1.05 -15.41
CA VAL A 78 -1.15 1.68 -15.21
C VAL A 78 -0.10 1.04 -16.14
N ILE A 79 -0.11 -0.29 -16.28
CA ILE A 79 0.80 -0.99 -17.20
C ILE A 79 0.51 -0.59 -18.65
N PHE A 80 -0.77 -0.50 -19.03
CA PHE A 80 -1.17 -0.04 -20.35
C PHE A 80 -0.70 1.39 -20.64
N ASP A 81 -0.86 2.31 -19.69
CA ASP A 81 -0.38 3.69 -19.80
C ASP A 81 1.13 3.75 -20.01
N ILE A 82 1.90 2.97 -19.23
CA ILE A 82 3.36 2.86 -19.39
C ILE A 82 3.72 2.34 -20.78
N TYR A 83 3.03 1.30 -21.26
CA TYR A 83 3.25 0.76 -22.60
C TYR A 83 2.97 1.79 -23.70
N CYS A 84 1.85 2.51 -23.62
CA CYS A 84 1.50 3.56 -24.56
C CYS A 84 2.51 4.71 -24.56
N ALA A 85 3.00 5.12 -23.38
CA ALA A 85 4.05 6.11 -23.26
C ALA A 85 5.35 5.65 -23.93
N ILE A 86 5.80 4.42 -23.68
CA ILE A 86 7.00 3.84 -24.32
C ILE A 86 6.83 3.80 -25.85
N ARG A 87 5.64 3.46 -26.35
CA ARG A 87 5.34 3.41 -27.79
C ARG A 87 5.38 4.81 -28.41
N ALA A 88 4.85 5.82 -27.75
CA ALA A 88 4.91 7.21 -28.22
C ALA A 88 6.36 7.74 -28.23
N VAL A 89 7.12 7.48 -27.17
CA VAL A 89 8.55 7.86 -27.08
C VAL A 89 9.39 7.14 -28.13
N SER A 90 9.15 5.85 -28.35
CA SER A 90 9.80 5.09 -29.44
C SER A 90 9.46 5.71 -30.80
N GLY A 91 8.19 6.06 -31.02
CA GLY A 91 7.77 6.74 -32.24
C GLY A 91 8.49 8.07 -32.47
N LEU A 92 8.71 8.86 -31.42
CA LEU A 92 9.49 10.11 -31.45
C LEU A 92 10.95 9.86 -31.81
N MET A 93 11.58 8.85 -31.21
CA MET A 93 12.99 8.51 -31.46
C MET A 93 13.25 8.03 -32.90
N PHE A 94 12.26 7.36 -33.52
CA PHE A 94 12.38 6.83 -34.87
C PHE A 94 11.61 7.64 -35.93
N SER A 95 11.16 8.86 -35.61
CA SER A 95 10.36 9.74 -36.48
C SER A 95 9.18 9.02 -37.16
N ASN A 96 8.55 8.08 -36.46
CA ASN A 96 7.44 7.29 -36.96
C ASN A 96 6.10 7.88 -36.50
N ASN A 97 5.54 8.76 -37.31
CA ASN A 97 4.29 9.48 -37.02
C ASN A 97 3.10 8.54 -36.67
N SER A 98 3.05 7.32 -37.24
CA SER A 98 2.00 6.35 -36.94
C SER A 98 2.09 5.81 -35.51
N GLN A 99 3.30 5.63 -34.99
CA GLN A 99 3.56 5.18 -33.63
C GLN A 99 3.36 6.31 -32.61
N ILE A 100 3.75 7.54 -32.97
CA ILE A 100 3.50 8.73 -32.14
C ILE A 100 1.99 8.92 -31.95
N LEU A 101 1.21 8.89 -33.03
CA LEU A 101 -0.23 9.11 -32.99
C LEU A 101 -0.94 8.00 -32.19
N SER A 102 -0.66 6.73 -32.50
CA SER A 102 -1.28 5.59 -31.80
C SER A 102 -0.89 5.52 -30.32
N GLY A 103 0.37 5.80 -29.97
CA GLY A 103 0.84 5.85 -28.58
C GLY A 103 0.20 6.99 -27.79
N SER A 104 0.11 8.18 -28.38
CA SER A 104 -0.46 9.37 -27.70
C SER A 104 -1.96 9.24 -27.46
N ILE A 105 -2.71 8.72 -28.45
CA ILE A 105 -4.16 8.48 -28.29
C ILE A 105 -4.40 7.42 -27.21
N GLY A 106 -3.65 6.31 -27.24
CA GLY A 106 -3.76 5.26 -26.22
C GLY A 106 -3.46 5.77 -24.82
N PHE A 107 -2.44 6.61 -24.66
CA PHE A 107 -2.06 7.21 -23.38
C PHE A 107 -3.14 8.15 -22.83
N ILE A 108 -3.71 9.02 -23.67
CA ILE A 108 -4.79 9.93 -23.25
C ILE A 108 -6.04 9.15 -22.81
N LEU A 109 -6.39 8.10 -23.55
CA LEU A 109 -7.54 7.27 -23.23
C LEU A 109 -7.36 6.42 -21.97
N GLY A 110 -6.12 6.01 -21.64
CA GLY A 110 -5.84 5.22 -20.45
C GLY A 110 -5.68 6.06 -19.17
N ILE A 111 -5.10 7.26 -19.27
CA ILE A 111 -4.87 8.15 -18.11
C ILE A 111 -6.17 8.57 -17.42
N LEU A 112 -7.23 8.84 -18.17
CA LEU A 112 -8.51 9.28 -17.62
C LEU A 112 -9.13 8.24 -16.66
N PRO A 113 -9.31 6.97 -17.09
CA PRO A 113 -9.67 5.86 -16.21
C PRO A 113 -8.72 5.66 -15.03
N THR A 114 -7.41 5.75 -15.26
CA THR A 114 -6.38 5.58 -14.21
C THR A 114 -6.55 6.62 -13.11
N ILE A 115 -6.68 7.91 -13.47
CA ILE A 115 -6.89 8.99 -12.49
C ILE A 115 -8.22 8.82 -11.74
N PHE A 116 -9.30 8.45 -12.44
CA PHE A 116 -10.61 8.24 -11.82
C PHE A 116 -10.58 7.11 -10.78
N LEU A 117 -9.98 5.96 -11.13
CA LEU A 117 -9.83 4.84 -10.23
C LEU A 117 -8.91 5.16 -9.06
N PHE A 118 -7.82 5.91 -9.30
CA PHE A 118 -6.94 6.38 -8.24
C PHE A 118 -7.68 7.26 -7.23
N TYR A 119 -8.53 8.19 -7.70
CA TYR A 119 -9.35 9.03 -6.83
C TYR A 119 -10.35 8.21 -6.01
N ARG A 120 -11.00 7.22 -6.63
CA ARG A 120 -11.88 6.26 -5.96
C ARG A 120 -11.15 5.50 -4.85
N PHE A 121 -9.94 5.00 -5.15
CA PHE A 121 -9.13 4.25 -4.19
C PHE A 121 -8.73 5.12 -3.00
N LYS A 122 -8.22 6.34 -3.24
CA LYS A 122 -7.93 7.33 -2.19
C LYS A 122 -9.14 7.64 -1.31
N LYS A 123 -10.33 7.76 -1.91
CA LYS A 123 -11.56 8.02 -1.17
C LYS A 123 -11.94 6.83 -0.27
N GLU A 124 -11.68 5.60 -0.69
CA GLU A 124 -11.91 4.40 0.12
C GLU A 124 -10.88 4.30 1.26
N GLU A 125 -9.60 4.59 1.01
CA GLU A 125 -8.59 4.67 2.07
C GLU A 125 -8.92 5.73 3.12
N ALA A 126 -9.41 6.91 2.67
CA ALA A 126 -9.81 7.99 3.57
C ALA A 126 -10.98 7.59 4.51
N LYS A 127 -11.83 6.65 4.09
CA LYS A 127 -12.91 6.11 4.96
C LYS A 127 -12.39 5.13 6.00
N ALA A 128 -11.31 4.40 5.70
CA ALA A 128 -10.72 3.43 6.62
C ALA A 128 -9.85 4.10 7.71
N ALA A 129 -9.27 5.28 7.42
CA ALA A 129 -8.46 6.04 8.37
C ALA A 129 -9.14 6.36 9.72
N PRO A 130 -10.36 6.95 9.76
CA PRO A 130 -11.02 7.26 11.04
C PRO A 130 -11.39 6.01 11.85
N ILE A 131 -11.65 4.88 11.18
CA ILE A 131 -11.93 3.59 11.84
C ILE A 131 -10.66 3.14 12.58
N TYR A 132 -9.50 3.18 11.92
CA TYR A 132 -8.22 2.89 12.55
C TYR A 132 -7.91 3.81 13.74
N GLU A 133 -8.18 5.11 13.62
CA GLU A 133 -7.96 6.09 14.68
C GLU A 133 -8.82 5.76 15.91
N SER A 134 -10.08 5.39 15.70
CA SER A 134 -11.01 4.97 16.76
C SER A 134 -10.51 3.73 17.50
N PHE A 135 -10.09 2.69 16.78
CA PHE A 135 -9.54 1.47 17.40
C PHE A 135 -8.21 1.71 18.11
N LYS A 136 -7.36 2.58 17.56
CA LYS A 136 -6.10 3.00 18.20
C LYS A 136 -6.36 3.66 19.55
N ASN A 137 -7.37 4.53 19.65
CA ASN A 137 -7.74 5.17 20.90
C ASN A 137 -8.28 4.16 21.93
N LYS A 138 -9.17 3.25 21.51
CA LYS A 138 -9.68 2.17 22.39
C LYS A 138 -8.57 1.28 22.95
N ILE A 139 -7.61 0.89 22.12
CA ILE A 139 -6.47 0.06 22.57
C ILE A 139 -5.59 0.83 23.55
N LYS A 140 -5.31 2.11 23.27
CA LYS A 140 -4.53 2.96 24.19
C LYS A 140 -5.21 3.12 25.54
N GLU A 141 -6.54 3.21 25.57
CA GLU A 141 -7.31 3.29 26.82
C GLU A 141 -7.20 2.00 27.63
N ARG A 142 -7.33 0.83 26.98
CA ARG A 142 -7.15 -0.48 27.62
C ARG A 142 -5.71 -0.74 28.12
N GLN A 143 -4.71 -0.07 27.55
CA GLN A 143 -3.31 -0.17 27.98
C GLN A 143 -2.97 0.73 29.18
N ARG A 144 -3.85 1.66 29.56
CA ARG A 144 -3.66 2.52 30.74
C ARG A 144 -4.27 1.95 32.02
N ILE A 145 -5.03 0.85 31.90
CA ILE A 145 -5.62 0.07 33.00
C ILE A 145 -4.65 -1.06 33.32
#